data_AF-A0A401IA08-F1
#
_entry.id   AF-A0A401IA08-F1
#
_cell.length_a   1.000
_cell.length_b   1.000
_cell.length_c   1.000
_cell.angle_alpha   90.00
_cell.angle_beta   90.00
_cell.angle_gamma   90.00
#
_symmetry.space_group_name_H-M   'P 1'
#
loop_
_entity.id
_entity.type
_entity.pdbx_description
1 polymer ?
#
loop_
_entity_poly.entity_id
_entity_poly.type
_entity_poly.pdbx_seq_one_letter_code
_entity_poly.pdbx_strand_id
1 'polypeptide(L)'
;MKIPVTRDKQNDTEVVMLDVADILYIQTEEGALVFHSESDCFYPLVPSLSAYHRHLEPLGFRKLDRINLVNSNKVLGYDHDLGKVFFDMQDRSLSKSTTIAFMHKGKLRQEIESWIARNIADRTGTL
;
A
#
# COMPACT_ATOMS: atom_id res chain seq x y z
N MET A 1 -14.78 -0.95 -3.39
CA MET A 1 -14.66 -0.52 -4.81
C MET A 1 -13.86 -1.60 -5.51
N LYS A 2 -14.16 -1.97 -6.76
CA LYS A 2 -13.38 -2.98 -7.48
C LYS A 2 -12.65 -2.37 -8.68
N ILE A 3 -11.44 -2.85 -8.95
CA ILE A 3 -10.57 -2.41 -10.06
C ILE A 3 -10.26 -3.62 -10.95
N PRO A 4 -10.38 -3.50 -12.29
CA PRO A 4 -9.95 -4.54 -13.20
C PRO A 4 -8.42 -4.63 -13.24
N VAL A 5 -7.90 -5.83 -13.01
CA VAL A 5 -6.46 -6.14 -12.99
C VAL A 5 -6.21 -7.49 -13.64
N THR A 6 -4.95 -7.79 -13.95
CA THR A 6 -4.49 -9.11 -14.39
C THR A 6 -3.42 -9.64 -13.42
N ARG A 7 -2.98 -10.88 -13.62
CA ARG A 7 -1.93 -11.52 -12.81
C ARG A 7 -0.54 -11.47 -13.46
N ASP A 8 -0.43 -10.87 -14.64
CA ASP A 8 0.81 -10.75 -15.40
C ASP A 8 1.07 -9.31 -15.83
N LYS A 9 2.34 -8.93 -15.97
CA LYS A 9 2.76 -7.57 -16.26
C LYS A 9 2.30 -7.07 -17.63
N GLN A 10 2.07 -7.98 -18.57
CA GLN A 10 1.69 -7.69 -19.95
C GLN A 10 0.17 -7.49 -20.09
N ASN A 11 -0.60 -7.90 -19.09
CA ASN A 11 -2.06 -7.98 -19.12
C ASN A 11 -2.60 -8.95 -20.20
N ASP A 12 -1.88 -10.05 -20.42
CA ASP A 12 -2.27 -11.10 -21.37
C ASP A 12 -3.19 -12.16 -20.75
N THR A 13 -3.27 -12.22 -19.41
CA THR A 13 -4.13 -13.16 -18.66
C THR A 13 -5.55 -12.62 -18.45
N GLU A 14 -6.40 -13.45 -17.82
CA GLU A 14 -7.77 -13.05 -17.52
C GLU A 14 -7.86 -11.80 -16.64
N VAL A 15 -8.86 -10.95 -16.94
CA VAL A 15 -9.17 -9.80 -16.12
C VAL A 15 -9.94 -10.25 -14.88
N VAL A 16 -9.40 -9.94 -13.71
CA VAL A 16 -10.04 -10.16 -12.41
C VAL A 16 -10.41 -8.83 -11.77
N MET A 17 -11.49 -8.81 -11.00
CA MET A 17 -11.96 -7.62 -10.29
C MET A 17 -11.46 -7.63 -8.85
N LEU A 18 -10.34 -6.95 -8.60
CA LEU A 18 -9.73 -6.85 -7.27
C LEU A 18 -10.45 -5.81 -6.41
N ASP A 19 -10.79 -6.14 -5.15
CA ASP A 19 -11.31 -5.15 -4.22
C ASP A 19 -10.18 -4.23 -3.75
N VAL A 20 -10.41 -2.92 -3.78
CA VAL A 20 -9.49 -1.91 -3.24
C VAL A 20 -9.17 -2.18 -1.77
N ALA A 21 -10.14 -2.72 -1.03
CA ALA A 21 -9.95 -3.09 0.37
C ALA A 21 -8.89 -4.19 0.56
N ASP A 22 -8.51 -4.94 -0.46
CA ASP A 22 -7.50 -6.01 -0.37
C ASP A 22 -6.07 -5.48 -0.64
N ILE A 23 -5.94 -4.28 -1.20
CA ILE A 23 -4.65 -3.69 -1.58
C ILE A 23 -3.96 -3.11 -0.34
N LEU A 24 -2.71 -3.53 -0.10
CA LEU A 24 -1.80 -2.98 0.90
C LEU A 24 -1.14 -1.69 0.40
N TYR A 25 -0.56 -1.75 -0.79
CA TYR A 25 0.06 -0.61 -1.46
C TYR A 25 0.14 -0.85 -2.97
N ILE A 26 0.37 0.23 -3.69
CA ILE A 26 0.59 0.28 -5.13
C ILE A 26 1.97 0.88 -5.32
N GLN A 27 2.82 0.31 -6.17
CA GLN A 27 4.09 0.96 -6.50
C GLN A 27 4.54 0.68 -7.94
N THR A 28 5.47 1.50 -8.41
CA THR A 28 6.14 1.25 -9.69
C THR A 28 7.33 0.33 -9.46
N GLU A 29 7.31 -0.85 -10.06
CA GLU A 29 8.39 -1.85 -10.04
C GLU A 29 8.81 -2.18 -11.47
N GLU A 30 10.09 -2.05 -11.79
CA GLU A 30 10.63 -2.39 -13.12
C GLU A 30 9.82 -1.78 -14.29
N GLY A 31 9.34 -0.55 -14.12
CA GLY A 31 8.56 0.18 -15.12
C GLY A 31 7.07 -0.21 -15.21
N ALA A 32 6.58 -1.17 -14.42
CA ALA A 32 5.15 -1.48 -14.32
C ALA A 32 4.56 -0.98 -13.01
N LEU A 33 3.27 -0.66 -13.05
CA LEU A 33 2.49 -0.39 -11.85
C LEU A 33 2.03 -1.72 -11.26
N VAL A 34 2.28 -1.95 -9.97
CA VAL A 34 1.99 -3.21 -9.29
C VAL A 34 1.14 -2.94 -8.07
N PHE A 35 0.07 -3.72 -7.92
CA PHE A 35 -0.84 -3.69 -6.79
C PHE A 35 -0.50 -4.87 -5.88
N HIS A 36 -0.09 -4.60 -4.65
CA HIS A 36 0.30 -5.65 -3.70
C HIS A 36 -0.83 -5.90 -2.71
N SER A 37 -1.28 -7.14 -2.63
CA SER A 37 -2.10 -7.63 -1.52
C SER A 37 -1.21 -8.36 -0.50
N GLU A 38 -1.81 -9.00 0.49
CA GLU A 38 -1.09 -9.78 1.50
C GLU A 38 -0.28 -10.93 0.89
N SER A 39 -0.88 -11.67 -0.06
CA SER A 39 -0.27 -12.86 -0.66
C SER A 39 0.11 -12.70 -2.14
N ASP A 40 -0.55 -11.79 -2.86
CA ASP A 40 -0.49 -11.72 -4.32
C ASP A 40 -0.01 -10.35 -4.82
N CYS A 41 0.29 -10.30 -6.11
CA CYS A 41 0.56 -9.07 -6.85
C CYS A 41 -0.29 -9.06 -8.12
N PHE A 42 -0.80 -7.89 -8.48
CA PHE A 42 -1.68 -7.70 -9.62
C PHE A 42 -1.23 -6.50 -10.46
N TYR A 43 -1.60 -6.51 -11.73
CA TYR A 43 -1.24 -5.46 -12.67
C TYR A 43 -2.51 -4.77 -13.18
N PRO A 44 -2.66 -3.46 -12.95
CA PRO A 44 -3.84 -2.73 -13.41
C PRO A 44 -3.78 -2.49 -14.92
N LEU A 45 -4.95 -2.52 -15.56
CA LEU A 45 -5.08 -2.15 -16.97
C LEU A 45 -4.76 -0.66 -17.22
N VAL A 46 -4.84 0.19 -16.20
CA VAL A 46 -4.48 1.61 -16.27
C VAL A 46 -3.12 1.82 -15.58
N PRO A 47 -2.00 1.98 -16.30
CA PRO A 47 -0.67 2.04 -15.70
C PRO A 47 -0.32 3.46 -15.22
N SER A 48 -1.14 4.07 -14.35
CA SER A 48 -0.92 5.43 -13.86
C SER A 48 -1.12 5.56 -12.35
N LEU A 49 0.00 5.70 -11.62
CA LEU A 49 -0.01 5.94 -10.17
C LEU A 49 -0.78 7.23 -9.82
N SER A 50 -0.65 8.29 -10.62
CA SER A 50 -1.32 9.57 -10.36
C SER A 50 -2.83 9.51 -10.57
N ALA A 51 -3.29 8.71 -11.53
CA ALA A 51 -4.72 8.46 -11.72
C ALA A 51 -5.30 7.75 -10.49
N TYR A 52 -4.65 6.69 -10.02
CA TYR A 52 -5.11 5.99 -8.81
C TYR A 52 -5.04 6.86 -7.56
N HIS A 53 -4.00 7.69 -7.39
CA HIS A 53 -3.91 8.56 -6.23
C HIS A 53 -5.17 9.42 -6.04
N ARG A 54 -5.63 10.07 -7.11
CA ARG A 54 -6.81 10.94 -7.08
C ARG A 54 -8.09 10.21 -6.64
N HIS A 55 -8.24 8.94 -7.00
CA HIS A 55 -9.45 8.17 -6.72
C HIS A 55 -9.37 7.38 -5.42
N LEU A 56 -8.17 7.01 -4.98
CA LEU A 56 -7.95 6.16 -3.82
C LEU A 56 -7.60 6.95 -2.55
N GLU A 57 -7.21 8.22 -2.67
CA GLU A 57 -6.93 9.07 -1.51
C GLU A 57 -8.11 9.16 -0.52
N PRO A 58 -9.37 9.33 -0.97
CA PRO A 58 -10.54 9.29 -0.07
C PRO A 58 -10.74 7.95 0.63
N LEU A 59 -10.18 6.86 0.08
CA LEU A 59 -10.28 5.50 0.61
C LEU A 59 -9.12 5.15 1.56
N GLY A 60 -8.28 6.13 1.91
CA GLY A 60 -7.15 5.96 2.83
C GLY A 60 -5.82 5.66 2.15
N PHE A 61 -5.71 5.78 0.82
CA PHE A 61 -4.40 5.69 0.17
C PHE A 61 -3.63 7.00 0.34
N ARG A 62 -2.33 6.90 0.61
CA ARG A 62 -1.44 8.03 0.85
C ARG A 62 -0.16 7.86 0.06
N LYS A 63 0.27 8.91 -0.62
CA LYS A 63 1.55 8.93 -1.31
C LYS A 63 2.69 9.14 -0.31
N LEU A 64 3.47 8.09 -0.03
CA LEU A 64 4.59 8.16 0.93
C LEU A 64 5.94 8.37 0.23
N ASP A 65 6.04 7.93 -1.02
CA ASP A 65 7.18 8.10 -1.92
C ASP A 65 6.71 8.57 -3.31
N ARG A 66 7.63 9.03 -4.16
CA ARG A 66 7.37 9.32 -5.58
C ARG A 66 6.78 8.11 -6.31
N ILE A 67 7.20 6.90 -5.93
CA ILE A 67 6.90 5.67 -6.65
C ILE A 67 5.73 4.86 -6.07
N ASN A 68 5.14 5.25 -4.93
CA ASN A 68 4.13 4.43 -4.26
C ASN A 68 2.90 5.18 -3.75
N LEU A 69 1.84 4.42 -3.52
CA LEU A 69 0.63 4.77 -2.78
C LEU A 69 0.38 3.68 -1.74
N VAL A 70 0.24 4.06 -0.48
CA VAL A 70 0.10 3.13 0.65
C VAL A 70 -1.28 3.24 1.24
N ASN A 71 -1.93 2.11 1.50
CA ASN A 71 -3.18 2.07 2.24
C ASN A 71 -2.91 2.29 3.74
N SER A 72 -3.18 3.50 4.24
CA SER A 72 -2.92 3.86 5.63
C SER A 72 -3.77 3.06 6.63
N ASN A 73 -4.91 2.53 6.19
CA ASN A 73 -5.79 1.68 7.02
C ASN A 73 -5.20 0.28 7.26
N LYS A 74 -4.06 -0.05 6.62
CA LYS A 74 -3.43 -1.36 6.75
C LYS A 74 -2.02 -1.32 7.33
N VAL A 75 -1.46 -0.14 7.57
CA VAL A 75 -0.11 0.00 8.13
C VAL A 75 -0.11 -0.44 9.59
N LEU A 76 0.80 -1.34 9.95
CA LEU A 76 0.97 -1.88 11.31
C LEU A 76 2.35 -1.66 11.91
N GLY A 77 3.31 -1.27 11.09
CA GLY A 77 4.68 -1.01 11.54
C GLY A 77 5.31 0.11 10.75
N TYR A 78 6.23 0.81 11.40
CA TYR A 78 7.09 1.81 10.79
C TYR A 78 8.51 1.65 11.34
N ASP A 79 9.46 1.46 10.45
CA ASP A 79 10.88 1.59 10.73
C ASP A 79 11.33 2.95 10.22
N HIS A 80 11.54 3.88 11.17
CA HIS A 80 11.91 5.26 10.86
C HIS A 80 13.29 5.35 10.23
N ASP A 81 14.25 4.59 10.77
CA ASP A 81 15.65 4.64 10.36
C ASP A 81 15.79 4.12 8.92
N LEU A 82 15.12 3.01 8.61
CA LEU A 82 15.06 2.47 7.24
C LEU A 82 14.07 3.21 6.34
N GLY A 83 13.08 3.90 6.90
CA GLY A 83 12.03 4.57 6.13
C GLY A 83 11.07 3.59 5.47
N LYS A 84 10.62 2.57 6.22
CA LYS A 84 9.76 1.51 5.70
C LYS A 84 8.51 1.35 6.52
N VAL A 85 7.38 1.14 5.86
CA VAL A 85 6.12 0.72 6.50
C VAL A 85 5.88 -0.76 6.26
N PHE A 86 5.23 -1.41 7.23
CA PHE A 86 4.92 -2.83 7.24
C PHE A 86 3.43 -3.04 7.46
N PHE A 87 2.92 -4.16 6.95
CA PHE A 87 1.48 -4.49 6.99
C PHE A 87 1.18 -5.74 7.83
N ASP A 88 2.21 -6.33 8.46
CA ASP A 88 2.11 -7.45 9.39
C ASP A 88 2.87 -7.13 10.69
N MET A 89 2.35 -7.62 11.82
CA MET A 89 2.95 -7.49 13.15
C MET A 89 3.89 -8.65 13.50
N GLN A 90 3.69 -9.85 12.93
CA GLN A 90 4.36 -11.07 13.41
C GLN A 90 5.76 -11.26 12.85
N ASP A 91 5.98 -11.00 11.56
CA ASP A 91 7.29 -11.18 10.93
C ASP A 91 7.63 -10.05 9.95
N ARG A 92 8.37 -9.05 10.43
CA ARG A 92 8.82 -7.92 9.60
C ARG A 92 9.76 -8.33 8.47
N SER A 93 10.40 -9.50 8.55
CA SER A 93 11.35 -9.97 7.53
C SER A 93 10.66 -10.60 6.32
N LEU A 94 9.50 -11.21 6.54
CA LEU A 94 8.65 -11.81 5.50
C LEU A 94 7.47 -10.90 5.10
N SER A 95 7.13 -9.92 5.94
CA SER A 95 6.06 -8.98 5.67
C SER A 95 6.34 -8.13 4.43
N LYS A 96 5.31 -8.00 3.60
CA LYS A 96 5.26 -6.97 2.56
C LYS A 96 5.59 -5.61 3.19
N SER A 97 6.44 -4.85 2.53
CA SER A 97 6.84 -3.51 2.97
C SER A 97 7.10 -2.60 1.78
N THR A 98 7.01 -1.29 2.02
CA THR A 98 7.35 -0.28 1.01
C THR A 98 7.97 0.95 1.68
N THR A 99 8.53 1.83 0.87
CA THR A 99 9.37 2.94 1.31
C THR A 99 8.59 4.22 1.61
N ILE A 100 9.20 5.07 2.42
CA ILE A 100 8.86 6.48 2.59
C ILE A 100 10.04 7.27 2.06
N ALA A 101 9.76 8.31 1.26
CA ALA A 101 10.81 9.19 0.78
C ALA A 101 11.57 9.81 1.96
N PHE A 102 12.92 9.84 1.88
CA PHE A 102 13.77 10.35 2.96
C PHE A 102 13.33 11.72 3.49
N MET A 103 13.01 12.64 2.57
CA MET A 103 12.56 14.00 2.88
C MET A 103 11.25 14.05 3.69
N HIS A 104 10.46 12.98 3.66
CA HIS A 104 9.17 12.90 4.34
C HIS A 104 9.24 12.20 5.71
N LYS A 105 10.34 11.52 6.04
CA LYS A 105 10.46 10.69 7.26
C LYS A 105 10.12 11.43 8.55
N GLY A 106 10.61 12.66 8.69
CA GLY A 106 10.37 13.50 9.87
C GLY A 106 8.94 14.02 9.93
N LYS A 107 8.42 14.51 8.81
CA LYS A 107 7.07 15.10 8.72
C LYS A 107 5.97 14.07 8.94
N LEU A 108 6.10 12.88 8.37
CA LEU A 108 5.06 11.86 8.39
C LEU A 108 5.07 10.98 9.64
N ARG A 109 6.07 11.11 10.52
CA ARG A 109 6.26 10.20 11.64
C ARG A 109 5.03 10.09 12.54
N GLN A 110 4.55 11.22 13.07
CA GLN A 110 3.39 11.25 13.96
C GLN A 110 2.12 10.76 13.26
N GLU A 111 1.96 11.08 11.99
CA GLU A 111 0.83 10.65 11.18
C GLU A 111 0.81 9.12 11.02
N ILE A 112 1.95 8.53 10.67
CA ILE A 112 2.09 7.06 10.52
C ILE A 112 1.88 6.35 11.85
N GLU A 113 2.47 6.86 12.94
CA GLU A 113 2.28 6.33 14.29
C GLU A 113 0.79 6.36 14.70
N SER A 114 0.05 7.42 14.33
CA SER A 114 -1.40 7.50 14.57
C SER A 114 -2.19 6.45 13.78
N TRP A 115 -1.79 6.16 12.53
CA TRP A 115 -2.43 5.12 11.73
C TRP A 115 -2.24 3.75 12.36
N ILE A 116 -1.01 3.44 12.79
CA ILE A 116 -0.67 2.17 13.44
C ILE A 116 -1.50 1.98 14.71
N ALA A 117 -1.55 2.99 15.59
CA ALA A 117 -2.31 2.90 16.83
C ALA A 117 -3.79 2.60 16.58
N ARG A 118 -4.43 3.32 15.64
CA ARG A 118 -5.81 3.08 15.22
C ARG A 118 -6.00 1.66 14.66
N ASN A 119 -5.15 1.25 13.72
CA ASN A 119 -5.30 -0.03 13.03
C ASN A 119 -5.08 -1.23 13.98
N ILE A 120 -4.24 -1.07 15.02
CA ILE A 120 -4.07 -2.08 16.07
C ILE A 120 -5.34 -2.16 16.92
N ALA A 121 -5.86 -1.04 17.40
CA ALA A 121 -7.08 -0.99 18.21
C ALA A 121 -8.29 -1.62 17.52
N ASP A 122 -8.47 -1.31 16.22
CA ASP A 122 -9.52 -1.89 15.38
C ASP A 122 -9.41 -3.42 15.28
N ARG A 123 -8.19 -3.97 15.25
CA ARG A 123 -7.94 -5.42 15.17
C ARG A 123 -8.08 -6.14 16.50
N THR A 124 -7.77 -5.48 17.61
CA THR A 124 -7.89 -6.05 18.97
C THR A 124 -9.27 -5.82 19.60
N GLY A 125 -10.19 -5.14 18.91
CA GLY A 125 -11.54 -4.88 19.39
C GLY A 125 -11.59 -3.93 20.59
N THR A 126 -10.60 -3.05 20.71
CA THR A 126 -10.42 -2.14 21.85
C THR A 126 -10.85 -0.73 21.43
N LEU A 127 -12.16 -0.51 21.32
CA LEU A 127 -12.79 0.80 21.11
C LEU A 127 -13.61 1.20 22.34
#